data_AF-A0A1Q5MA78-F1
#
_entry.id   AF-A0A1Q5MA78-F1
#
_cell.length_a   1.000
_cell.length_b   1.000
_cell.length_c   1.000
_cell.angle_alpha   90.00
_cell.angle_beta   90.00
_cell.angle_gamma   90.00
#
_symmetry.space_group_name_H-M   'P 1'
#
loop_
_entity.id
_entity.type
_entity.pdbx_description
1 polymer ?
#
loop_
_entity_poly.entity_id
_entity_poly.type
_entity_poly.pdbx_seq_one_letter_code
_entity_poly.pdbx_strand_id
1 'polypeptide(L)'
;MSNMSPPHTRRAPYAVGDLVTGTSYVKSEDRPREQPEEITGRIVQVGSGWDGIDSAQAYVWVRLPSGRERHALICDIRTVTT
;
A
#
# COMPACT_ATOMS: atom_id res chain seq x y z
N MET A 1 23.43 -7.94 -28.27
CA MET A 1 23.17 -8.05 -26.82
C MET A 1 22.61 -6.71 -26.37
N SER A 2 21.35 -6.66 -25.94
CA SER A 2 20.71 -5.40 -25.55
C SER A 2 21.00 -5.09 -24.09
N ASN A 3 21.56 -3.91 -23.81
CA ASN A 3 21.70 -3.41 -22.44
C ASN A 3 20.31 -3.06 -21.88
N MET A 4 19.64 -4.04 -21.29
CA MET A 4 18.61 -3.76 -20.29
C MET A 4 19.31 -3.42 -18.98
N SER A 5 19.39 -2.12 -18.67
CA SER A 5 19.50 -1.71 -17.27
C SER A 5 18.35 -2.37 -16.51
N PRO A 6 18.58 -3.00 -15.34
CA PRO A 6 17.48 -3.51 -14.55
C PRO A 6 16.51 -2.37 -14.24
N PRO A 7 15.18 -2.58 -14.32
CA PRO A 7 14.24 -1.55 -13.87
C PRO A 7 14.60 -1.19 -12.44
N HIS A 8 14.62 0.10 -12.12
CA HIS A 8 14.94 0.56 -10.78
C HIS A 8 13.86 0.07 -9.82
N THR A 9 14.05 -1.13 -9.26
CA THR A 9 13.23 -1.71 -8.19
C THR A 9 13.51 -0.96 -6.91
N ARG A 10 13.02 0.29 -6.88
CA ARG A 10 12.85 1.08 -5.69
C ARG A 10 12.02 0.19 -4.76
N ARG A 11 12.60 -0.21 -3.62
CA ARG A 11 11.85 -1.00 -2.64
C ARG A 11 10.70 -0.14 -2.13
N ALA A 12 9.54 -0.76 -1.92
CA ALA A 12 8.48 -0.12 -1.15
C ALA A 12 9.06 0.38 0.19
N PRO A 13 8.72 1.61 0.63
CA PRO A 13 9.31 2.22 1.83
C PRO A 13 8.79 1.63 3.14
N TYR A 14 7.98 0.57 3.08
CA TYR A 14 7.28 -0.02 4.22
C TYR A 14 7.51 -1.55 4.29
N ALA A 15 7.47 -2.07 5.51
CA ALA A 15 7.52 -3.49 5.82
C ALA A 15 6.20 -3.99 6.45
N VAL A 16 6.00 -5.31 6.44
CA VAL A 16 4.92 -5.95 7.21
C VAL A 16 5.17 -5.73 8.71
N GLY A 17 4.14 -5.30 9.42
CA GLY A 17 4.19 -4.95 10.84
C GLY A 17 4.27 -3.44 11.13
N ASP A 18 4.69 -2.62 10.17
CA ASP A 18 4.78 -1.16 10.31
C ASP A 18 3.41 -0.55 10.64
N LEU A 19 3.40 0.37 11.60
CA LEU A 19 2.22 1.17 11.94
C LEU A 19 2.14 2.37 11.00
N VAL A 20 1.05 2.48 10.24
CA VAL A 20 0.82 3.54 9.26
C VAL A 20 -0.52 4.23 9.48
N THR A 21 -0.62 5.47 8.98
CA THR A 21 -1.83 6.29 8.96
C THR A 21 -1.97 6.98 7.61
N GLY A 22 -3.20 7.22 7.15
CA GLY A 22 -3.50 7.88 5.87
C GLY A 22 -4.90 7.54 5.37
N THR A 23 -5.09 7.53 4.05
CA THR A 23 -6.40 7.32 3.42
C THR A 23 -6.47 5.96 2.72
N SER A 24 -7.61 5.26 2.84
CA SER A 24 -7.82 4.00 2.13
C SER A 24 -8.02 4.21 0.62
N TYR A 25 -7.53 3.26 -0.17
CA TYR A 25 -7.71 3.26 -1.61
C TYR A 25 -8.97 2.50 -2.01
N VAL A 26 -9.87 3.18 -2.73
CA VAL A 26 -11.04 2.58 -3.38
C VAL A 26 -10.92 2.72 -4.90
N LYS A 27 -10.97 1.59 -5.60
CA LYS A 27 -10.97 1.53 -7.07
C LYS A 27 -12.14 2.32 -7.63
N SER A 28 -11.95 2.96 -8.78
CA SER A 28 -12.99 3.78 -9.42
C SER A 28 -14.32 3.05 -9.65
N GLU A 29 -14.26 1.74 -9.89
CA GLU A 29 -15.42 0.85 -10.08
C GLU A 29 -16.25 0.65 -8.80
N ASP A 30 -15.60 0.67 -7.63
CA ASP A 30 -16.21 0.43 -6.31
C ASP A 30 -16.69 1.74 -5.64
N ARG A 31 -16.22 2.90 -6.11
CA ARG A 31 -16.58 4.24 -5.58
C ARG A 31 -18.08 4.56 -5.50
N PRO A 32 -18.98 3.99 -6.32
CA PRO A 32 -20.43 4.16 -6.13
C PRO A 32 -20.99 3.47 -4.87
N ARG A 33 -20.21 2.61 -4.20
CA ARG A 33 -20.65 1.78 -3.06
C ARG A 33 -19.78 1.96 -1.82
N GLU A 34 -18.50 2.23 -1.99
CA GLU A 34 -17.54 2.47 -0.91
C GLU A 34 -16.84 3.82 -1.14
N GLN A 35 -16.53 4.54 -0.06
CA GLN A 35 -15.74 5.76 -0.13
C GLN A 35 -14.39 5.55 0.57
N PRO A 36 -13.32 6.22 0.10
CA PRO A 36 -12.08 6.35 0.86
C PRO A 36 -12.36 6.81 2.29
N GLU A 37 -11.71 6.17 3.27
CA GLU A 37 -11.84 6.48 4.69
C GLU A 37 -10.46 6.69 5.31
N GLU A 38 -10.37 7.47 6.39
CA GLU A 38 -9.15 7.56 7.17
C GLU A 38 -8.86 6.22 7.86
N ILE A 39 -7.61 5.78 7.75
CA ILE A 39 -7.13 4.52 8.32
C ILE A 39 -5.93 4.77 9.21
N THR A 40 -5.84 4.00 10.30
CA THR A 40 -4.62 3.82 11.07
C THR A 40 -4.55 2.36 11.49
N GLY A 41 -3.43 1.71 11.24
CA GLY A 41 -3.30 0.27 11.42
C GLY A 41 -1.95 -0.28 11.00
N ARG A 42 -1.76 -1.60 11.10
CA ARG A 42 -0.50 -2.24 10.74
C ARG A 42 -0.54 -2.80 9.32
N ILE A 43 0.55 -2.63 8.57
CA ILE A 43 0.70 -3.28 7.26
C ILE A 43 0.77 -4.80 7.45
N VAL A 44 -0.07 -5.52 6.72
CA VAL A 44 -0.09 -7.00 6.69
C VAL A 44 0.40 -7.57 5.36
N GLN A 45 0.40 -6.78 4.28
CA GLN A 45 0.96 -7.15 2.98
C GLN A 45 1.41 -5.89 2.21
N VAL A 46 2.48 -6.01 1.44
CA VAL A 46 2.99 -4.97 0.52
C VAL A 46 2.87 -5.47 -0.92
N GLY A 47 2.25 -4.68 -1.79
CA GLY A 47 1.96 -5.06 -3.17
C GLY A 47 0.94 -6.20 -3.29
N SER A 48 0.92 -6.84 -4.47
CA SER A 48 0.10 -8.02 -4.76
C SER A 48 0.70 -9.34 -4.29
N GLY A 49 1.91 -9.32 -3.72
CA GLY A 49 2.72 -10.52 -3.45
C GLY A 49 3.51 -11.05 -4.66
N TRP A 50 3.41 -10.42 -5.84
CA TRP A 50 4.18 -10.81 -7.03
C TRP A 50 5.41 -9.92 -7.23
N ASP A 51 6.55 -10.55 -7.55
CA ASP A 51 7.78 -9.85 -7.94
C ASP A 51 7.56 -9.01 -9.20
N GLY A 52 8.09 -7.78 -9.20
CA GLY A 52 8.13 -6.91 -10.37
C GLY A 52 7.05 -5.82 -10.48
N ILE A 53 6.11 -5.70 -9.53
CA ILE A 53 5.22 -4.52 -9.48
C ILE A 53 6.01 -3.29 -9.03
N ASP A 54 5.89 -2.20 -9.78
CA ASP A 54 6.52 -0.92 -9.45
C ASP A 54 5.97 -0.36 -8.12
N SER A 55 6.87 -0.21 -7.14
CA SER A 55 6.61 0.39 -5.84
C SER A 55 5.93 1.76 -5.90
N ALA A 56 6.13 2.53 -6.98
CA ALA A 56 5.55 3.86 -7.13
C ALA A 56 4.02 3.84 -7.33
N GLN A 57 3.45 2.70 -7.73
CA GLN A 57 2.00 2.49 -7.83
C GLN A 57 1.51 1.32 -6.97
N ALA A 58 2.39 0.72 -6.15
CA ALA A 58 2.00 -0.40 -5.31
C ALA A 58 1.08 0.05 -4.17
N TYR A 59 0.09 -0.79 -3.89
CA TYR A 59 -0.79 -0.70 -2.74
C TYR A 59 -0.24 -1.56 -1.58
N VAL A 60 -0.62 -1.21 -0.35
CA VAL A 60 -0.46 -2.06 0.83
C VAL A 60 -1.82 -2.50 1.35
N TRP A 61 -1.84 -3.60 2.09
CA TRP A 61 -2.97 -3.98 2.93
C TRP A 61 -2.68 -3.57 4.37
N VAL A 62 -3.58 -2.79 4.96
CA VAL A 62 -3.51 -2.30 6.35
C VAL A 62 -4.63 -2.96 7.15
N ARG A 63 -4.26 -3.65 8.24
CA ARG A 63 -5.22 -4.19 9.22
C ARG A 63 -5.46 -3.17 10.33
N LEU A 64 -6.72 -2.76 10.46
CA LEU A 64 -7.19 -1.78 11.44
C LEU A 64 -7.35 -2.43 12.83
N PRO A 65 -7.43 -1.63 13.92
CA PRO A 65 -7.72 -2.14 15.26
C PRO A 65 -9.03 -2.95 15.38
N SER A 66 -9.99 -2.71 14.48
CA SER A 66 -11.24 -3.47 14.37
C SER A 66 -11.10 -4.83 13.69
N GLY A 67 -9.90 -5.23 13.27
CA GLY A 67 -9.65 -6.44 12.49
C GLY A 67 -10.02 -6.33 11.00
N ARG A 68 -10.78 -5.29 10.60
CA ARG A 68 -11.01 -4.92 9.19
C ARG A 68 -9.68 -4.69 8.46
N GLU A 69 -9.64 -5.05 7.19
CA GLU A 69 -8.53 -4.73 6.29
C GLU A 69 -8.95 -3.69 5.25
N ARG A 70 -7.99 -2.84 4.87
CA ARG A 70 -8.13 -1.83 3.82
C ARG A 70 -6.90 -1.76 2.95
N HIS A 71 -7.11 -1.54 1.67
CA HIS A 71 -6.05 -1.13 0.75
C HIS A 71 -5.68 0.32 1.02
N ALA A 72 -4.43 0.68 0.75
CA ALA A 72 -4.01 2.06 0.60
C ALA A 72 -2.88 2.16 -0.43
N LEU A 73 -2.76 3.28 -1.14
CA LEU A 73 -1.60 3.54 -1.99
C LEU A 73 -0.41 3.95 -1.12
N ILE A 74 0.80 3.53 -1.49
CA ILE A 74 2.04 3.86 -0.75
C ILE A 74 2.24 5.38 -0.59
N CYS A 75 1.75 6.19 -1.54
CA CYS A 75 1.80 7.65 -1.51
C CYS A 75 0.76 8.32 -0.59
N ASP A 76 -0.32 7.62 -0.25
CA ASP A 76 -1.47 8.18 0.49
C ASP A 76 -1.42 7.83 1.99
N ILE A 77 -0.33 7.19 2.43
CA ILE A 77 -0.05 6.81 3.82
C ILE A 77 1.35 7.26 4.24
N ARG A 78 1.58 7.24 5.55
CA ARG A 78 2.88 7.48 6.19
C ARG A 78 3.04 6.62 7.43
N THR A 79 4.27 6.29 7.78
CA THR A 79 4.60 5.64 9.06
C THR A 79 4.26 6.56 10.23
N VAL A 80 3.69 5.99 11.29
CA VAL A 80 3.52 6.67 12.58
C VAL A 80 4.80 6.49 13.38
N THR A 81 5.68 7.50 13.37
CA THR A 81 6.78 7.57 14.36
C THR A 81 6.20 7.79 15.75
N THR A 82 6.66 6.97 16.70
CA THR A 82 6.30 7.03 18.12
C THR A 82 7.38 7.79 18.89
#